data_AF-A0A942DNA3-F1
#
_entry.id   AF-A0A942DNA3-F1
#
_cell.length_a   1.000
_cell.length_b   1.000
_cell.length_c   1.000
_cell.angle_alpha   90.00
_cell.angle_beta   90.00
_cell.angle_gamma   90.00
#
_symmetry.space_group_name_H-M   'P 1'
#
loop_
_entity.id
_entity.type
_entity.pdbx_description
1 polymer ?
#
loop_
_entity_poly.entity_id
_entity_poly.type
_entity_poly.pdbx_seq_one_letter_code
_entity_poly.pdbx_strand_id
1 'polypeptide(L)'
;MDLMMIKSILASLVVLAAIGARAEDRLSAQKWSEDFAAALKSKNTAATLQMVDFDKLDKKYLNTCSDCADKALMEKARKVYAKGQYEEARALYDQVAKGSAYWLQAVEEKAWTYFRQNQMDASLGQTKTLLAPQFAGYVGSEAYFLQSLANLKTCNYKEVFETNKLFKDKQKPRLVEIQNLSKTGMNDSMAKIMVTAETFPMQFSEVGEAANHLPQLFYKDIEFQRQLMRLKLTEKALAILKAEGKSESLQASFEKTKATAQAKLQNRMKQLAALETNDNFKIVQKLNLVEVEAIQRLHADVEMDKALFKKGDFSETNSDQLVFVDDGRPWIDELDKYQVRTKACPQNIRRKM
;
A
#
# COMPACT_ATOMS: atom_id res chain seq x y z
N MET A 1 13.91 14.39 62.04
CA MET A 1 13.97 15.85 61.95
C MET A 1 14.96 16.31 60.90
N ASP A 2 14.61 16.45 59.64
CA ASP A 2 13.61 15.83 58.79
C ASP A 2 13.99 16.36 57.39
N LEU A 3 14.33 15.48 56.47
CA LEU A 3 13.37 14.91 55.52
C LEU A 3 12.83 15.96 54.54
N MET A 4 13.70 16.70 53.83
CA MET A 4 13.26 17.60 52.76
C MET A 4 14.35 17.95 51.73
N MET A 5 15.04 16.98 51.14
CA MET A 5 15.90 17.26 49.96
C MET A 5 16.14 16.08 49.00
N ILE A 6 15.21 15.13 48.87
CA ILE A 6 15.35 14.03 47.88
C ILE A 6 13.99 13.64 47.31
N LYS A 7 13.32 14.53 46.55
CA LYS A 7 12.22 14.15 45.65
C LYS A 7 12.05 15.18 44.53
N SER A 8 12.84 15.08 43.46
CA SER A 8 12.46 15.51 42.10
C SER A 8 13.56 15.18 41.08
N ILE A 9 13.96 13.90 40.99
CA ILE A 9 14.67 13.36 39.83
C ILE A 9 14.17 11.93 39.63
N LEU A 10 12.91 11.75 39.20
CA LEU A 10 12.39 10.46 38.74
C LEU A 10 10.99 10.65 38.14
N ALA A 11 10.92 11.27 36.96
CA ALA A 11 9.73 11.25 36.11
C ALA A 11 10.12 11.53 34.66
N SER A 12 11.04 10.73 34.11
CA SER A 12 11.34 10.72 32.67
C SER A 12 11.91 9.37 32.29
N LEU A 13 11.17 8.29 32.58
CA LEU A 13 11.61 6.95 32.24
C LEU A 13 10.44 5.95 32.18
N VAL A 14 9.37 6.25 31.45
CA VAL A 14 8.47 5.23 30.88
C VAL A 14 7.73 5.85 29.67
N VAL A 15 8.34 5.82 28.48
CA VAL A 15 7.67 5.55 27.19
C VAL A 15 8.74 5.01 26.24
N LEU A 16 9.12 3.75 26.41
CA LEU A 16 9.92 2.99 25.43
C LEU A 16 9.66 1.50 25.67
N ALA A 17 8.40 1.10 25.55
CA ALA A 17 8.00 -0.30 25.68
C ALA A 17 6.88 -0.63 24.68
N ALA A 18 7.19 -0.56 23.38
CA ALA A 18 6.38 -1.21 22.34
C ALA A 18 7.14 -1.49 21.00
N ILE A 19 8.48 -1.49 20.97
CA ILE A 19 9.25 -1.78 19.73
C ILE A 19 10.15 -3.02 19.87
N GLY A 20 10.25 -3.61 21.07
CA GLY A 20 11.30 -4.57 21.42
C GLY A 20 11.06 -6.07 21.17
N ALA A 21 10.10 -6.48 20.34
CA ALA A 21 9.78 -7.93 20.20
C ALA A 21 9.83 -8.49 18.76
N ARG A 22 10.36 -7.76 17.77
CA ARG A 22 10.37 -8.23 16.35
C ARG A 22 11.71 -8.14 15.62
N ALA A 23 12.78 -7.71 16.28
CA ALA A 23 14.09 -7.60 15.64
C ALA A 23 14.80 -8.96 15.47
N GLU A 24 14.50 -9.96 16.33
CA GLU A 24 15.20 -11.27 16.33
C GLU A 24 14.70 -12.25 15.25
N ASP A 25 13.55 -12.00 14.64
CA ASP A 25 12.93 -12.94 13.67
C ASP A 25 13.26 -12.65 12.20
N ARG A 26 14.08 -11.63 11.92
CA ARG A 26 14.41 -11.20 10.54
C ARG A 26 15.81 -11.63 10.14
N LEU A 27 15.97 -12.05 8.89
CA LEU A 27 17.26 -12.40 8.32
C LEU A 27 17.99 -11.13 7.87
N SER A 28 19.14 -10.84 8.47
CA SER A 28 20.10 -9.86 7.94
C SER A 28 21.13 -10.56 7.06
N ALA A 29 21.29 -10.09 5.82
CA ALA A 29 22.30 -10.59 4.89
C ALA A 29 23.73 -10.35 5.42
N GLN A 30 23.95 -9.26 6.15
CA GLN A 30 25.22 -8.98 6.83
C GLN A 30 25.52 -10.04 7.90
N LYS A 31 24.60 -10.26 8.85
CA LYS A 31 24.76 -11.26 9.91
C LYS A 31 24.93 -12.68 9.33
N TRP A 32 24.14 -13.03 8.32
CA TRP A 32 24.28 -14.30 7.62
C TRP A 32 25.66 -14.46 6.97
N SER A 33 26.21 -13.39 6.39
CA SER A 33 27.53 -13.44 5.75
C SER A 33 28.66 -13.67 6.75
N GLU A 34 28.56 -13.11 7.95
CA GLU A 34 29.50 -13.31 9.06
C GLU A 34 29.46 -14.77 9.55
N ASP A 35 28.25 -15.28 9.77
CA ASP A 35 28.03 -16.68 10.17
C ASP A 35 28.54 -17.65 9.08
N PHE A 36 28.35 -17.32 7.80
CA PHE A 36 28.78 -18.14 6.67
C PHE A 36 30.31 -18.18 6.56
N ALA A 37 30.98 -17.04 6.73
CA ALA A 37 32.44 -16.99 6.78
C ALA A 37 32.99 -17.79 7.97
N ALA A 38 32.36 -17.71 9.15
CA ALA A 38 32.74 -18.50 10.31
C ALA A 38 32.58 -20.01 10.06
N ALA A 39 31.46 -20.44 9.47
CA ALA A 39 31.22 -21.83 9.10
C ALA A 39 32.28 -22.34 8.12
N LEU A 40 32.62 -21.55 7.10
CA LEU A 40 33.67 -21.88 6.13
C LEU A 40 35.04 -22.01 6.79
N LYS A 41 35.39 -21.17 7.77
CA LYS A 41 36.66 -21.25 8.50
C LYS A 41 36.74 -22.48 9.40
N SER A 42 35.62 -22.85 10.03
CA SER A 42 35.53 -24.04 10.90
C SER A 42 35.59 -25.39 10.15
N LYS A 43 35.59 -25.37 8.82
CA LYS A 43 35.50 -26.57 7.95
C LYS A 43 34.27 -27.44 8.23
N ASN A 44 33.24 -26.89 8.87
CA ASN A 44 31.99 -27.58 9.12
C ASN A 44 31.12 -27.59 7.85
N THR A 45 31.28 -28.62 7.04
CA THR A 45 30.57 -28.80 5.76
C THR A 45 29.07 -28.91 5.95
N ALA A 46 28.61 -29.58 7.01
CA ALA A 46 27.19 -29.72 7.32
C ALA A 46 26.56 -28.36 7.67
N ALA A 47 27.22 -27.54 8.50
CA ALA A 47 26.75 -26.19 8.83
C ALA A 47 26.73 -25.30 7.58
N THR A 48 27.79 -25.34 6.77
CA THR A 48 27.87 -24.56 5.52
C THR A 48 26.74 -24.94 4.56
N LEU A 49 26.44 -26.24 4.40
CA LEU A 49 25.36 -26.73 3.56
C LEU A 49 23.97 -26.30 4.08
N GLN A 50 23.76 -26.30 5.39
CA GLN A 50 22.51 -25.83 5.97
C GLN A 50 22.28 -24.33 5.74
N MET A 51 23.34 -23.52 5.77
CA MET A 51 23.25 -22.07 5.53
C MET A 51 22.90 -21.70 4.09
N VAL A 52 23.06 -22.63 3.15
CA VAL A 52 22.76 -22.44 1.72
C VAL A 52 21.53 -23.22 1.26
N ASP A 53 20.82 -23.86 2.20
CA ASP A 53 19.52 -24.48 1.97
C ASP A 53 18.46 -23.37 1.91
N PHE A 54 18.32 -22.76 0.73
CA PHE A 54 17.40 -21.65 0.50
C PHE A 54 15.94 -22.01 0.78
N ASP A 55 15.55 -23.28 0.63
CA ASP A 55 14.17 -23.68 0.89
C ASP A 55 13.88 -23.70 2.40
N LYS A 56 14.86 -24.07 3.23
CA LYS A 56 14.77 -23.89 4.69
C LYS A 56 14.77 -22.42 5.09
N LEU A 57 15.62 -21.59 4.48
CA LEU A 57 15.65 -20.15 4.76
C LEU A 57 14.32 -19.47 4.42
N ASP A 58 13.75 -19.77 3.25
CA ASP A 58 12.45 -19.26 2.83
C ASP A 58 11.36 -19.62 3.86
N LYS A 59 11.32 -20.89 4.29
CA LYS A 59 10.35 -21.36 5.29
C LYS A 59 10.53 -20.68 6.64
N LYS A 60 11.77 -20.40 7.04
CA LYS A 60 12.07 -19.81 8.33
C LYS A 60 11.73 -18.32 8.39
N TYR A 61 12.11 -17.56 7.35
CA TYR A 61 12.07 -16.09 7.40
C TYR A 61 10.99 -15.44 6.54
N LEU A 62 10.56 -16.08 5.45
CA LEU A 62 9.60 -15.48 4.51
C LEU A 62 8.17 -16.01 4.67
N ASN A 63 8.00 -17.20 5.27
CA ASN A 63 6.68 -17.74 5.59
C ASN A 63 6.11 -17.21 6.93
N THR A 64 6.91 -16.46 7.69
CA THR A 64 6.45 -15.74 8.88
C THR A 64 5.75 -14.45 8.47
N CYS A 65 4.47 -14.35 8.80
CA CYS A 65 3.60 -13.28 8.30
C CYS A 65 3.23 -12.30 9.42
N SER A 66 3.89 -11.14 9.45
CA SER A 66 3.73 -10.11 10.50
C SER A 66 2.33 -9.47 10.56
N ASP A 67 1.61 -9.51 9.45
CA ASP A 67 0.35 -8.81 9.16
C ASP A 67 -0.69 -9.74 8.53
N CYS A 68 -0.55 -11.07 8.74
CA CYS A 68 -1.52 -12.04 8.21
C CYS A 68 -2.91 -11.88 8.82
N ALA A 69 -3.01 -11.36 10.04
CA ALA A 69 -4.29 -11.03 10.64
C ALA A 69 -5.03 -9.98 9.79
N ASP A 70 -4.36 -8.90 9.41
CA ASP A 70 -4.94 -7.85 8.56
C ASP A 70 -5.25 -8.36 7.16
N LYS A 71 -4.35 -9.16 6.56
CA LYS A 71 -4.60 -9.79 5.26
C LYS A 71 -5.84 -10.70 5.31
N ALA A 72 -5.98 -11.50 6.38
CA ALA A 72 -7.13 -12.37 6.57
C ALA A 72 -8.43 -11.57 6.79
N LEU A 73 -8.35 -10.43 7.49
CA LEU A 73 -9.47 -9.49 7.60
C LEU A 73 -9.90 -8.97 6.23
N MET A 74 -8.96 -8.53 5.39
CA MET A 74 -9.25 -8.09 4.01
C MET A 74 -9.92 -9.20 3.20
N GLU A 75 -9.40 -10.42 3.23
CA GLU A 75 -9.98 -11.56 2.51
C GLU A 75 -11.38 -11.92 3.01
N LYS A 76 -11.60 -11.88 4.32
CA LYS A 76 -12.92 -12.12 4.92
C LYS A 76 -13.90 -11.02 4.53
N ALA A 77 -13.50 -9.76 4.62
CA ALA A 77 -14.31 -8.61 4.25
C ALA A 77 -14.75 -8.66 2.78
N ARG A 78 -13.84 -9.02 1.86
CA ARG A 78 -14.16 -9.21 0.44
C ARG A 78 -15.17 -10.32 0.20
N LYS A 79 -15.06 -11.45 0.91
CA LYS A 79 -16.03 -12.56 0.83
C LYS A 79 -17.43 -12.12 1.29
N VAL A 80 -17.50 -11.34 2.36
CA VAL A 80 -18.74 -10.79 2.91
C VAL A 80 -19.32 -9.71 1.97
N TYR A 81 -18.48 -8.84 1.43
CA TYR A 81 -18.85 -7.85 0.41
C TYR A 81 -19.44 -8.51 -0.85
N ALA A 82 -18.84 -9.60 -1.33
CA ALA A 82 -19.33 -10.35 -2.48
C ALA A 82 -20.73 -10.96 -2.27
N LYS A 83 -21.12 -11.20 -1.01
CA LYS A 83 -22.47 -11.64 -0.62
C LYS A 83 -23.47 -10.49 -0.48
N GLY A 84 -23.05 -9.24 -0.69
CA GLY A 84 -23.88 -8.05 -0.50
C GLY A 84 -24.04 -7.59 0.95
N GLN A 85 -23.30 -8.19 1.88
CA GLN A 85 -23.36 -7.89 3.31
C GLN A 85 -22.46 -6.68 3.65
N TYR A 86 -22.83 -5.50 3.18
CA TYR A 86 -21.93 -4.32 3.20
C TYR A 86 -21.59 -3.81 4.62
N GLU A 87 -22.52 -3.82 5.56
CA GLU A 87 -22.27 -3.43 6.95
C GLU A 87 -21.22 -4.32 7.63
N GLU A 88 -21.36 -5.64 7.47
CA GLU A 88 -20.43 -6.62 8.05
C GLU A 88 -19.06 -6.50 7.38
N ALA A 89 -19.00 -6.28 6.07
CA ALA A 89 -17.75 -6.03 5.37
C ALA A 89 -17.04 -4.78 5.92
N ARG A 90 -17.77 -3.69 6.20
CA ARG A 90 -17.20 -2.49 6.84
C ARG A 90 -16.64 -2.76 8.22
N ALA A 91 -17.40 -3.46 9.07
CA ALA A 91 -16.95 -3.80 10.41
C ALA A 91 -15.65 -4.62 10.39
N LEU A 92 -15.41 -5.39 9.34
CA LEU A 92 -14.14 -6.10 9.13
C LEU A 92 -13.02 -5.18 8.62
N TYR A 93 -13.30 -4.27 7.68
CA TYR A 93 -12.31 -3.27 7.23
C TYR A 93 -11.88 -2.35 8.37
N ASP A 94 -12.79 -2.00 9.30
CA ASP A 94 -12.51 -1.17 10.47
C ASP A 94 -11.58 -1.83 11.50
N GLN A 95 -11.42 -3.16 11.44
CA GLN A 95 -10.48 -3.88 12.30
C GLN A 95 -9.05 -3.87 11.75
N VAL A 96 -8.84 -3.45 10.50
CA VAL A 96 -7.49 -3.34 9.93
C VAL A 96 -6.79 -2.14 10.56
N ALA A 97 -5.68 -2.40 11.26
CA ALA A 97 -4.96 -1.37 11.99
C ALA A 97 -4.45 -0.26 11.06
N LYS A 98 -4.49 1.01 11.51
CA LYS A 98 -3.98 2.16 10.71
C LYS A 98 -2.52 2.02 10.29
N GLY A 99 -1.70 1.35 11.11
CA GLY A 99 -0.29 1.07 10.81
C GLY A 99 -0.07 -0.11 9.84
N SER A 100 -1.14 -0.77 9.40
CA SER A 100 -1.09 -1.89 8.47
C SER A 100 -0.77 -1.41 7.06
N ALA A 101 0.00 -2.21 6.31
CA ALA A 101 0.21 -2.00 4.88
C ALA A 101 -1.10 -2.10 4.07
N TYR A 102 -2.14 -2.74 4.63
CA TYR A 102 -3.44 -2.90 4.00
C TYR A 102 -4.44 -1.79 4.32
N TRP A 103 -4.11 -0.84 5.21
CA TRP A 103 -5.09 0.12 5.72
C TRP A 103 -5.69 1.01 4.62
N LEU A 104 -4.88 1.57 3.72
CA LEU A 104 -5.40 2.38 2.61
C LEU A 104 -6.31 1.56 1.68
N GLN A 105 -5.99 0.29 1.45
CA GLN A 105 -6.86 -0.61 0.69
C GLN A 105 -8.16 -0.91 1.44
N ALA A 106 -8.11 -1.06 2.77
CA ALA A 106 -9.29 -1.23 3.60
C ALA A 106 -10.20 0.01 3.55
N VAL A 107 -9.63 1.22 3.58
CA VAL A 107 -10.38 2.49 3.44
C VAL A 107 -11.03 2.59 2.06
N GLU A 108 -10.35 2.20 1.00
CA GLU A 108 -10.90 2.16 -0.38
C GLU A 108 -12.03 1.15 -0.52
N GLU A 109 -11.85 -0.09 -0.05
CA GLU A 109 -12.88 -1.13 -0.13
C GLU A 109 -14.06 -0.83 0.81
N LYS A 110 -13.82 -0.16 1.94
CA LYS A 110 -14.86 0.41 2.81
C LYS A 110 -15.65 1.49 2.08
N ALA A 111 -14.99 2.39 1.35
CA ALA A 111 -15.67 3.42 0.55
C ALA A 111 -16.63 2.79 -0.47
N TRP A 112 -16.21 1.71 -1.13
CA TRP A 112 -17.06 0.94 -2.05
C TRP A 112 -18.33 0.42 -1.36
N THR A 113 -18.24 -0.07 -0.12
CA THR A 113 -19.43 -0.55 0.61
C THR A 113 -20.48 0.55 0.80
N TYR A 114 -20.05 1.78 1.13
CA TYR A 114 -20.93 2.95 1.26
C TYR A 114 -21.57 3.30 -0.08
N PHE A 115 -20.75 3.32 -1.13
CA PHE A 115 -21.22 3.58 -2.49
C PHE A 115 -22.33 2.58 -2.90
N ARG A 116 -22.17 1.28 -2.60
CA ARG A 116 -23.15 0.24 -2.93
C ARG A 116 -24.49 0.38 -2.18
N GLN A 117 -24.50 1.04 -1.04
CA GLN A 117 -25.71 1.35 -0.27
C GLN A 117 -26.27 2.75 -0.55
N ASN A 118 -25.82 3.41 -1.63
CA ASN A 118 -26.22 4.76 -1.99
C ASN A 118 -25.84 5.84 -0.95
N GLN A 119 -24.87 5.55 -0.08
CA GLN A 119 -24.36 6.46 0.94
C GLN A 119 -23.18 7.27 0.38
N MET A 120 -23.46 8.12 -0.61
CA MET A 120 -22.42 8.85 -1.37
C MET A 120 -21.57 9.76 -0.48
N ASP A 121 -22.20 10.47 0.46
CA ASP A 121 -21.52 11.33 1.44
C ASP A 121 -20.45 10.59 2.25
N ALA A 122 -20.78 9.38 2.72
CA ALA A 122 -19.84 8.55 3.48
C ALA A 122 -18.73 8.00 2.57
N SER A 123 -19.06 7.60 1.34
CA SER A 123 -18.07 7.20 0.33
C SER A 123 -17.08 8.33 0.04
N LEU A 124 -17.57 9.56 -0.12
CA LEU A 124 -16.76 10.76 -0.39
C LEU A 124 -15.86 11.11 0.80
N GLY A 125 -16.32 10.91 2.03
CA GLY A 125 -15.48 11.07 3.23
C GLY A 125 -14.28 10.10 3.25
N GLN A 126 -14.50 8.84 2.85
CA GLN A 126 -13.41 7.87 2.74
C GLN A 126 -12.45 8.22 1.60
N THR A 127 -12.95 8.55 0.41
CA THR A 127 -12.07 8.91 -0.72
C THR A 127 -11.31 10.21 -0.48
N LYS A 128 -11.87 11.16 0.27
CA LYS A 128 -11.13 12.34 0.71
C LYS A 128 -9.92 11.97 1.58
N THR A 129 -10.07 10.98 2.47
CA THR A 129 -8.92 10.45 3.23
C THR A 129 -7.87 9.89 2.29
N LEU A 130 -8.28 9.07 1.31
CA LEU A 130 -7.37 8.43 0.35
C LEU A 130 -6.62 9.42 -0.55
N LEU A 131 -7.27 10.51 -0.93
CA LEU A 131 -6.72 11.53 -1.84
C LEU A 131 -5.96 12.64 -1.12
N ALA A 132 -5.78 12.53 0.19
CA ALA A 132 -4.98 13.47 0.95
C ALA A 132 -3.51 13.47 0.45
N PRO A 133 -2.81 14.62 0.39
CA PRO A 133 -1.47 14.73 -0.21
C PRO A 133 -0.43 13.76 0.35
N GLN A 134 -0.50 13.45 1.65
CA GLN A 134 0.37 12.49 2.33
C GLN A 134 0.27 11.06 1.77
N PHE A 135 -0.83 10.72 1.10
CA PHE A 135 -1.04 9.40 0.50
C PHE A 135 -0.92 9.40 -1.03
N ALA A 136 -0.64 10.54 -1.66
CA ALA A 136 -0.65 10.67 -3.12
C ALA A 136 0.28 9.68 -3.85
N GLY A 137 1.39 9.26 -3.20
CA GLY A 137 2.33 8.27 -3.74
C GLY A 137 1.93 6.81 -3.51
N TYR A 138 0.94 6.55 -2.65
CA TYR A 138 0.60 5.20 -2.15
C TYR A 138 -0.82 4.76 -2.53
N VAL A 139 -1.71 5.72 -2.73
CA VAL A 139 -3.09 5.46 -3.15
C VAL A 139 -3.14 5.03 -4.61
N GLY A 140 -3.94 4.01 -4.90
CA GLY A 140 -4.16 3.53 -6.25
C GLY A 140 -5.07 4.45 -7.07
N SER A 141 -5.16 4.17 -8.37
CA SER A 141 -6.04 4.88 -9.30
C SER A 141 -7.53 4.74 -8.94
N GLU A 142 -7.93 3.64 -8.28
CA GLU A 142 -9.32 3.32 -7.98
C GLU A 142 -9.96 4.35 -7.03
N ALA A 143 -9.20 4.91 -6.07
CA ALA A 143 -9.68 5.99 -5.21
C ALA A 143 -10.16 7.22 -5.99
N TYR A 144 -9.46 7.61 -7.06
CA TYR A 144 -9.86 8.71 -7.95
C TYR A 144 -11.12 8.37 -8.72
N PHE A 145 -11.22 7.13 -9.21
CA PHE A 145 -12.42 6.67 -9.89
C PHE A 145 -13.63 6.66 -8.96
N LEU A 146 -13.49 6.14 -7.75
CA LEU A 146 -14.58 6.10 -6.79
C LEU A 146 -15.04 7.51 -6.37
N GLN A 147 -14.10 8.43 -6.13
CA GLN A 147 -14.40 9.84 -5.87
C GLN A 147 -15.17 10.48 -7.03
N SER A 148 -14.68 10.28 -8.26
CA SER A 148 -15.29 10.83 -9.49
C SER A 148 -16.69 10.24 -9.72
N LEU A 149 -16.85 8.93 -9.51
CA LEU A 149 -18.12 8.23 -9.65
C LEU A 149 -19.14 8.67 -8.59
N ALA A 150 -18.72 8.84 -7.33
CA ALA A 150 -19.59 9.34 -6.27
C ALA A 150 -20.04 10.78 -6.56
N ASN A 151 -19.12 11.65 -6.99
CA ASN A 151 -19.43 13.03 -7.41
C ASN A 151 -20.41 13.06 -8.60
N LEU A 152 -20.25 12.17 -9.59
CA LEU A 152 -21.19 12.02 -10.70
C LEU A 152 -22.59 11.64 -10.21
N LYS A 153 -22.69 10.71 -9.24
CA LYS A 153 -23.97 10.27 -8.67
C LYS A 153 -24.68 11.38 -7.89
N THR A 154 -23.93 12.26 -7.26
CA THR A 154 -24.46 13.44 -6.56
C THR A 154 -24.55 14.67 -7.46
N CYS A 155 -24.38 14.51 -8.78
CA CYS A 155 -24.46 15.56 -9.78
C CYS A 155 -23.52 16.76 -9.49
N ASN A 156 -22.40 16.46 -8.84
CA ASN A 156 -21.33 17.40 -8.55
C ASN A 156 -20.30 17.37 -9.68
N TYR A 157 -20.71 17.82 -10.87
CA TYR A 157 -19.91 17.69 -12.08
C TYR A 157 -18.60 18.48 -12.02
N LYS A 158 -18.56 19.61 -11.30
CA LYS A 158 -17.32 20.37 -11.07
C LYS A 158 -16.25 19.47 -10.45
N GLU A 159 -16.60 18.74 -9.39
CA GLU A 159 -15.61 17.92 -8.69
C GLU A 159 -15.28 16.62 -9.43
N VAL A 160 -16.13 16.17 -10.37
CA VAL A 160 -15.74 15.13 -11.35
C VAL A 160 -14.53 15.61 -12.15
N PHE A 161 -14.60 16.80 -12.74
CA PHE A 161 -13.50 17.35 -13.54
C PHE A 161 -12.27 17.67 -12.69
N GLU A 162 -12.44 18.18 -11.47
CA GLU A 162 -11.31 18.43 -10.56
C GLU A 162 -10.62 17.13 -10.12
N THR A 163 -11.38 16.08 -9.81
CA THR A 163 -10.82 14.75 -9.48
C THR A 163 -10.08 14.16 -10.66
N ASN A 164 -10.63 14.26 -11.87
CA ASN A 164 -9.98 13.77 -13.10
C ASN A 164 -8.70 14.55 -13.42
N LYS A 165 -8.67 15.86 -13.18
CA LYS A 165 -7.46 16.68 -13.30
C LYS A 165 -6.41 16.23 -12.28
N LEU A 166 -6.79 16.08 -11.01
CA LEU A 166 -5.89 15.62 -9.96
C LEU A 166 -5.31 14.24 -10.28
N PHE A 167 -6.11 13.31 -10.80
CA PHE A 167 -5.65 12.01 -11.29
C PHE A 167 -4.60 12.16 -12.40
N LYS A 168 -4.87 13.00 -13.42
CA LYS A 168 -3.93 13.26 -14.53
C LYS A 168 -2.61 13.84 -14.02
N ASP A 169 -2.66 14.74 -13.04
CA ASP A 169 -1.48 15.40 -12.48
C ASP A 169 -0.65 14.47 -11.60
N LYS A 170 -1.30 13.61 -10.79
CA LYS A 170 -0.62 12.79 -9.78
C LYS A 170 -0.29 11.37 -10.24
N GLN A 171 -1.17 10.72 -11.00
CA GLN A 171 -1.02 9.31 -11.33
C GLN A 171 -0.39 9.08 -12.71
N LYS A 172 -0.63 9.96 -13.70
CA LYS A 172 -0.15 9.75 -15.07
C LYS A 172 1.36 9.47 -15.17
N PRO A 173 2.28 10.20 -14.48
CA PRO A 173 3.70 9.90 -14.53
C PRO A 173 4.01 8.47 -14.03
N ARG A 174 3.39 8.09 -12.90
CA ARG A 174 3.54 6.77 -12.31
C ARG A 174 2.99 5.67 -13.22
N LEU A 175 1.85 5.87 -13.87
CA LEU A 175 1.27 4.89 -14.79
C LEU A 175 2.21 4.57 -15.95
N VAL A 176 2.86 5.59 -16.52
CA VAL A 176 3.84 5.42 -17.60
C VAL A 176 5.06 4.65 -17.09
N GLU A 177 5.53 4.96 -15.88
CA GLU A 177 6.65 4.27 -15.27
C GLU A 177 6.35 2.78 -15.02
N ILE A 178 5.22 2.46 -14.39
CA ILE A 178 4.79 1.08 -14.15
C ILE A 178 4.55 0.33 -15.46
N GLN A 179 4.01 0.99 -16.49
CA GLN A 179 3.87 0.40 -17.81
C GLN A 179 5.23 0.06 -18.44
N ASN A 180 6.23 0.93 -18.31
CA ASN A 180 7.58 0.65 -18.79
C ASN A 180 8.23 -0.50 -17.99
N LEU A 181 8.03 -0.50 -16.67
CA LEU A 181 8.50 -1.56 -15.78
C LEU A 181 7.89 -2.93 -16.13
N SER A 182 6.65 -2.98 -16.61
CA SER A 182 6.04 -4.23 -17.10
C SER A 182 6.78 -4.86 -18.29
N LYS A 183 7.50 -4.05 -19.07
CA LYS A 183 8.29 -4.49 -20.23
C LYS A 183 9.72 -4.85 -19.82
N THR A 184 10.36 -3.98 -19.03
CA THR A 184 11.78 -4.08 -18.70
C THR A 184 12.04 -4.94 -17.46
N GLY A 185 11.15 -4.90 -16.45
CA GLY A 185 11.35 -5.48 -15.13
C GLY A 185 12.38 -4.74 -14.27
N MET A 186 12.91 -3.61 -14.77
CA MET A 186 13.93 -2.79 -14.10
C MET A 186 13.67 -1.30 -14.34
N ASN A 187 13.86 -0.51 -13.29
CA ASN A 187 14.01 0.94 -13.27
C ASN A 187 15.02 1.31 -12.15
N ASP A 188 15.30 2.60 -11.98
CA ASP A 188 16.25 3.09 -10.98
C ASP A 188 15.85 2.70 -9.55
N SER A 189 14.55 2.74 -9.24
CA SER A 189 14.02 2.33 -7.94
C SER A 189 14.21 0.84 -7.68
N MET A 190 13.99 -0.03 -8.68
CA MET A 190 14.28 -1.45 -8.57
C MET A 190 15.78 -1.71 -8.38
N ALA A 191 16.63 -1.01 -9.14
CA ALA A 191 18.09 -1.10 -8.98
C ALA A 191 18.52 -0.67 -7.57
N LYS A 192 17.96 0.42 -7.04
CA LYS A 192 18.20 0.89 -5.67
C LYS A 192 17.81 -0.16 -4.64
N ILE A 193 16.65 -0.80 -4.77
CA ILE A 193 16.24 -1.89 -3.87
C ILE A 193 17.16 -3.09 -3.97
N MET A 194 17.55 -3.48 -5.20
CA MET A 194 18.51 -4.54 -5.42
C MET A 194 19.88 -4.26 -4.81
N VAL A 195 20.24 -3.00 -4.52
CA VAL A 195 21.49 -2.65 -3.83
C VAL A 195 21.29 -2.55 -2.31
N THR A 196 20.21 -1.90 -1.87
CA THR A 196 20.01 -1.48 -0.47
C THR A 196 19.31 -2.51 0.41
N ALA A 197 18.62 -3.49 -0.16
CA ALA A 197 17.93 -4.52 0.62
C ALA A 197 18.93 -5.45 1.35
N GLU A 198 18.98 -5.35 2.68
CA GLU A 198 19.87 -6.14 3.54
C GLU A 198 19.10 -6.97 4.59
N THR A 199 17.81 -6.70 4.80
CA THR A 199 17.00 -7.38 5.83
C THR A 199 15.71 -7.94 5.26
N PHE A 200 15.38 -9.18 5.63
CA PHE A 200 14.21 -9.91 5.15
C PHE A 200 13.37 -10.48 6.31
N PRO A 201 12.03 -10.46 6.23
CA PRO A 201 11.24 -9.91 5.14
C PRO A 201 11.29 -8.37 5.14
N MET A 202 11.36 -7.74 3.98
CA MET A 202 11.41 -6.28 3.87
C MET A 202 10.16 -5.60 4.42
N GLN A 203 10.35 -4.40 4.98
CA GLN A 203 9.29 -3.53 5.48
C GLN A 203 9.20 -2.26 4.64
N PHE A 204 8.03 -1.63 4.68
CA PHE A 204 7.76 -0.41 3.93
C PHE A 204 8.76 0.73 4.26
N SER A 205 9.13 0.87 5.54
CA SER A 205 10.11 1.87 6.00
C SER A 205 11.50 1.70 5.39
N GLU A 206 11.86 0.49 4.96
CA GLU A 206 13.17 0.18 4.36
C GLU A 206 13.17 0.43 2.84
N VAL A 207 12.00 0.31 2.21
CA VAL A 207 11.81 0.62 0.80
C VAL A 207 11.73 2.13 0.57
N GLY A 208 11.03 2.84 1.46
CA GLY A 208 10.87 4.28 1.43
C GLY A 208 10.29 4.78 0.10
N GLU A 209 10.91 5.84 -0.45
CA GLU A 209 10.45 6.51 -1.68
C GLU A 209 10.41 5.60 -2.92
N ALA A 210 11.22 4.54 -2.96
CA ALA A 210 11.21 3.59 -4.08
C ALA A 210 9.83 2.92 -4.26
N ALA A 211 9.01 2.87 -3.20
CA ALA A 211 7.65 2.34 -3.26
C ALA A 211 6.74 3.14 -4.22
N ASN A 212 6.99 4.44 -4.41
CA ASN A 212 6.19 5.29 -5.30
C ASN A 212 6.39 4.93 -6.79
N HIS A 213 7.50 4.28 -7.10
CA HIS A 213 7.98 3.98 -8.46
C HIS A 213 7.93 2.49 -8.81
N LEU A 214 7.38 1.69 -7.89
CA LEU A 214 7.28 0.24 -8.01
C LEU A 214 5.83 -0.21 -7.81
N PRO A 215 5.49 -1.45 -8.18
CA PRO A 215 4.14 -1.95 -8.04
C PRO A 215 3.67 -1.93 -6.57
N GLN A 216 2.38 -1.68 -6.37
CA GLN A 216 1.81 -1.57 -5.03
C GLN A 216 2.07 -2.85 -4.22
N LEU A 217 2.55 -2.68 -2.98
CA LEU A 217 2.88 -3.78 -2.07
C LEU A 217 3.89 -4.81 -2.63
N PHE A 218 4.74 -4.46 -3.62
CA PHE A 218 5.75 -5.39 -4.15
C PHE A 218 6.66 -5.98 -3.05
N TYR A 219 6.96 -5.18 -2.03
CA TYR A 219 7.78 -5.58 -0.89
C TYR A 219 7.08 -6.60 0.02
N LYS A 220 5.79 -6.87 -0.16
CA LYS A 220 5.07 -7.97 0.51
C LYS A 220 4.95 -9.22 -0.37
N ASP A 221 5.35 -9.14 -1.65
CA ASP A 221 5.30 -10.29 -2.54
C ASP A 221 6.34 -11.33 -2.15
N ILE A 222 5.89 -12.52 -1.76
CA ILE A 222 6.74 -13.59 -1.23
C ILE A 222 7.77 -14.05 -2.28
N GLU A 223 7.36 -14.14 -3.55
CA GLU A 223 8.26 -14.58 -4.61
C GLU A 223 9.33 -13.51 -4.89
N PHE A 224 8.96 -12.24 -4.93
CA PHE A 224 9.91 -11.14 -5.01
C PHE A 224 10.92 -11.16 -3.86
N GLN A 225 10.43 -11.24 -2.62
CA GLN A 225 11.25 -11.31 -1.41
C GLN A 225 12.21 -12.51 -1.45
N ARG A 226 11.72 -13.68 -1.86
CA ARG A 226 12.49 -14.91 -2.01
C ARG A 226 13.65 -14.73 -2.97
N GLN A 227 13.39 -14.23 -4.18
CA GLN A 227 14.44 -14.09 -5.18
C GLN A 227 15.44 -12.99 -4.81
N LEU A 228 14.99 -11.89 -4.21
CA LEU A 228 15.88 -10.83 -3.74
C LEU A 228 16.78 -11.29 -2.57
N MET A 229 16.22 -12.04 -1.61
CA MET A 229 16.98 -12.65 -0.53
C MET A 229 18.05 -13.59 -1.09
N ARG A 230 17.66 -14.53 -1.97
CA ARG A 230 18.60 -15.46 -2.61
C ARG A 230 19.72 -14.70 -3.33
N LEU A 231 19.37 -13.70 -4.14
CA LEU A 231 20.35 -12.84 -4.82
C LEU A 231 21.36 -12.26 -3.82
N LYS A 232 20.88 -11.62 -2.75
CA LYS A 232 21.73 -10.98 -1.74
C LYS A 232 22.67 -11.93 -1.01
N LEU A 233 22.14 -13.06 -0.55
CA LEU A 233 22.96 -14.05 0.15
C LEU A 233 24.01 -14.64 -0.80
N THR A 234 23.67 -14.92 -2.06
CA THR A 234 24.65 -15.42 -3.03
C THR A 234 25.74 -14.40 -3.37
N GLU A 235 25.42 -13.10 -3.46
CA GLU A 235 26.41 -12.04 -3.68
C GLU A 235 27.42 -11.97 -2.54
N LYS A 236 26.95 -12.00 -1.29
CA LYS A 236 27.82 -12.01 -0.10
C LYS A 236 28.66 -13.29 -0.05
N ALA A 237 28.06 -14.44 -0.34
CA ALA A 237 28.77 -15.73 -0.37
C ALA A 237 29.90 -15.74 -1.40
N LEU A 238 29.64 -15.27 -2.62
CA LEU A 238 30.63 -15.18 -3.69
C LEU A 238 31.78 -14.25 -3.31
N ALA A 239 31.50 -13.11 -2.67
CA ALA A 239 32.53 -12.20 -2.19
C ALA A 239 33.46 -12.88 -1.16
N ILE A 240 32.89 -13.64 -0.22
CA ILE A 240 33.65 -14.41 0.79
C ILE A 240 34.49 -15.51 0.12
N LEU A 241 33.91 -16.29 -0.79
CA LEU A 241 34.61 -17.40 -1.44
C LEU A 241 35.79 -16.92 -2.31
N LYS A 242 35.62 -15.79 -3.00
CA LYS A 242 36.69 -15.15 -3.79
C LYS A 242 37.83 -14.67 -2.89
N ALA A 243 37.52 -14.14 -1.71
CA ALA A 243 38.53 -13.69 -0.75
C ALA A 243 39.27 -14.85 -0.05
N GLU A 244 38.58 -15.95 0.26
CA GLU A 244 39.16 -17.09 0.98
C GLU A 244 39.81 -18.15 0.07
N GLY A 245 39.73 -18.01 -1.25
CA GLY A 245 40.33 -18.95 -2.22
C GLY A 245 39.69 -20.35 -2.20
N LYS A 246 38.41 -20.45 -1.85
CA LYS A 246 37.72 -21.73 -1.60
C LYS A 246 36.83 -22.19 -2.77
N SER A 247 36.88 -23.50 -3.05
CA SER A 247 35.99 -24.35 -3.86
C SER A 247 35.36 -23.71 -5.12
N GLU A 248 35.95 -23.99 -6.29
CA GLU A 248 35.41 -23.58 -7.61
C GLU A 248 33.99 -24.11 -7.87
N SER A 249 33.69 -25.34 -7.44
CA SER A 249 32.36 -25.94 -7.62
C SER A 249 31.26 -25.21 -6.85
N LEU A 250 31.58 -24.75 -5.63
CA LEU A 250 30.65 -23.96 -4.82
C LEU A 250 30.45 -22.56 -5.41
N GLN A 251 31.52 -21.92 -5.91
CA GLN A 251 31.42 -20.65 -6.63
C GLN A 251 30.53 -20.78 -7.87
N ALA A 252 30.73 -21.81 -8.69
CA ALA A 252 29.90 -22.04 -9.88
C ALA A 252 28.42 -22.26 -9.54
N SER A 253 28.13 -22.99 -8.45
CA SER A 253 26.76 -23.16 -7.96
C SER A 253 26.11 -21.83 -7.54
N PHE A 254 26.86 -20.98 -6.84
CA PHE A 254 26.37 -19.67 -6.42
C PHE A 254 26.20 -18.69 -7.58
N GLU A 255 27.12 -18.64 -8.56
CA GLU A 255 26.95 -17.81 -9.76
C GLU A 255 25.70 -18.24 -10.55
N LYS A 256 25.44 -19.55 -10.67
CA LYS A 256 24.20 -20.07 -11.30
C LYS A 256 22.95 -19.66 -10.52
N THR A 257 22.99 -19.76 -9.19
CA THR A 257 21.87 -19.38 -8.31
C THR A 257 21.61 -17.88 -8.38
N LYS A 258 22.66 -17.06 -8.37
CA LYS A 258 22.61 -15.61 -8.53
C LYS A 258 21.94 -15.22 -9.85
N ALA A 259 22.41 -15.77 -10.97
CA ALA A 259 21.85 -15.49 -12.29
C ALA A 259 20.37 -15.92 -12.39
N THR A 260 20.02 -17.09 -11.83
CA THR A 260 18.64 -17.58 -11.79
C THR A 260 17.74 -16.68 -10.95
N ALA A 261 18.20 -16.30 -9.75
CA ALA A 261 17.47 -15.44 -8.84
C ALA A 261 17.23 -14.05 -9.47
N GLN A 262 18.25 -13.46 -10.10
CA GLN A 262 18.12 -12.19 -10.80
C GLN A 262 17.11 -12.25 -11.95
N ALA A 263 17.16 -13.29 -12.79
CA ALA A 263 16.21 -13.47 -13.88
C ALA A 263 14.77 -13.66 -13.38
N LYS A 264 14.57 -14.47 -12.34
CA LYS A 264 13.25 -14.68 -11.71
C LYS A 264 12.73 -13.42 -11.05
N LEU A 265 13.58 -12.65 -10.36
CA LEU A 265 13.24 -11.39 -9.73
C LEU A 265 12.74 -10.37 -10.77
N GLN A 266 13.49 -10.21 -11.87
CA GLN A 266 13.11 -9.32 -12.97
C GLN A 266 11.80 -9.76 -13.62
N ASN A 267 11.61 -11.06 -13.87
CA ASN A 267 10.36 -11.59 -14.41
C ASN A 267 9.18 -11.39 -13.46
N ARG A 268 9.39 -11.57 -12.15
CA ARG A 268 8.35 -11.34 -11.14
C ARG A 268 7.94 -9.86 -11.11
N MET A 269 8.91 -8.95 -11.20
CA MET A 269 8.64 -7.51 -11.28
C MET A 269 7.82 -7.16 -12.53
N LYS A 270 8.15 -7.73 -13.70
CA LYS A 270 7.35 -7.56 -14.92
C LYS A 270 5.90 -8.01 -14.72
N GLN A 271 5.69 -9.16 -14.08
CA GLN A 271 4.35 -9.68 -13.79
C GLN A 271 3.55 -8.75 -12.88
N LEU A 272 4.14 -8.31 -11.76
CA LEU A 272 3.47 -7.39 -10.83
C LEU A 272 3.12 -6.07 -11.52
N ALA A 273 4.06 -5.49 -12.28
CA ALA A 273 3.83 -4.28 -13.03
C ALA A 273 2.80 -4.44 -14.15
N ALA A 274 2.74 -5.60 -14.82
CA ALA A 274 1.74 -5.89 -15.84
C ALA A 274 0.32 -6.02 -15.27
N LEU A 275 0.18 -6.68 -14.11
CA LEU A 275 -1.09 -6.78 -13.39
C LEU A 275 -1.61 -5.39 -13.05
N GLU A 276 -0.76 -4.57 -12.42
CA GLU A 276 -1.12 -3.21 -12.04
C GLU A 276 -1.38 -2.31 -13.26
N THR A 277 -0.61 -2.45 -14.34
CA THR A 277 -0.86 -1.71 -15.59
C THR A 277 -2.23 -2.03 -16.16
N ASN A 278 -2.62 -3.30 -16.17
CA ASN A 278 -3.93 -3.73 -16.67
C ASN A 278 -5.07 -3.16 -15.83
N ASP A 279 -4.92 -3.19 -14.50
CA ASP A 279 -5.94 -2.63 -13.60
C ASP A 279 -6.04 -1.12 -13.77
N ASN A 280 -4.91 -0.40 -13.81
CA ASN A 280 -4.88 1.03 -14.07
C ASN A 280 -5.50 1.39 -15.43
N PHE A 281 -5.27 0.60 -16.47
CA PHE A 281 -5.88 0.83 -17.79
C PHE A 281 -7.41 0.78 -17.71
N LYS A 282 -7.97 -0.22 -17.02
CA LYS A 282 -9.43 -0.30 -16.79
C LYS A 282 -9.93 0.93 -16.03
N ILE A 283 -9.16 1.43 -15.05
CA ILE A 283 -9.57 2.60 -14.27
C ILE A 283 -9.56 3.86 -15.12
N VAL A 284 -8.55 4.06 -15.97
CA VAL A 284 -8.50 5.17 -16.92
C VAL A 284 -9.71 5.14 -17.86
N GLN A 285 -10.08 3.97 -18.38
CA GLN A 285 -11.27 3.82 -19.22
C GLN A 285 -12.55 4.22 -18.45
N LYS A 286 -12.71 3.75 -17.22
CA LYS A 286 -13.85 4.09 -16.37
C LYS A 286 -13.91 5.60 -16.05
N LEU A 287 -12.78 6.22 -15.74
CA LEU A 287 -12.68 7.67 -15.50
C LEU A 287 -13.10 8.48 -16.74
N ASN A 288 -12.66 8.06 -17.94
CA ASN A 288 -13.08 8.69 -19.19
C ASN A 288 -14.59 8.56 -19.41
N LEU A 289 -15.18 7.40 -19.11
CA LEU A 289 -16.63 7.20 -19.21
C LEU A 289 -17.39 8.09 -18.22
N VAL A 290 -16.90 8.23 -16.98
CA VAL A 290 -17.46 9.14 -15.98
C VAL A 290 -17.38 10.60 -16.45
N GLU A 291 -16.25 11.01 -17.05
CA GLU A 291 -16.08 12.35 -17.62
C GLU A 291 -17.08 12.62 -18.75
N VAL A 292 -17.23 11.67 -19.68
CA VAL A 292 -18.18 11.78 -20.81
C VAL A 292 -19.63 11.85 -20.31
N GLU A 293 -20.02 10.99 -19.36
CA GLU A 293 -21.37 11.04 -18.76
C GLU A 293 -21.60 12.38 -18.05
N ALA A 294 -20.61 12.91 -17.34
CA ALA A 294 -20.72 14.23 -16.71
C ALA A 294 -20.94 15.35 -17.73
N ILE A 295 -20.20 15.34 -18.85
CA ILE A 295 -20.36 16.29 -19.96
C ILE A 295 -21.76 16.17 -20.57
N GLN A 296 -22.21 14.95 -20.88
CA GLN A 296 -23.53 14.71 -21.45
C GLN A 296 -24.66 15.21 -20.55
N ARG A 297 -24.57 14.90 -19.24
CA ARG A 297 -25.54 15.40 -18.27
C ARG A 297 -25.50 16.91 -18.14
N LEU A 298 -24.32 17.51 -18.08
CA LEU A 298 -24.19 18.97 -18.01
C LEU A 298 -24.83 19.67 -19.22
N HIS A 299 -24.75 19.08 -20.42
CA HIS A 299 -25.43 19.59 -21.62
C HIS A 299 -26.93 19.32 -21.66
N ALA A 300 -27.41 18.21 -21.08
CA ALA A 300 -28.84 17.90 -20.98
C ALA A 300 -29.53 18.67 -19.84
N ASP A 301 -28.80 19.00 -18.78
CA ASP A 301 -29.28 19.53 -17.50
C ASP A 301 -29.23 21.07 -17.42
N VAL A 302 -29.01 21.77 -18.54
CA VAL A 302 -28.85 23.24 -18.59
C VAL A 302 -30.10 23.99 -18.08
N GLU A 303 -31.25 23.34 -17.99
CA GLU A 303 -32.51 23.89 -17.45
C GLU A 303 -32.85 23.43 -16.01
N MET A 304 -31.90 22.93 -15.22
CA MET A 304 -32.20 22.52 -13.85
C MET A 304 -32.21 23.70 -12.88
N ASP A 305 -33.38 23.93 -12.28
CA ASP A 305 -33.60 24.97 -11.27
C ASP A 305 -32.59 24.84 -10.11
N LYS A 306 -31.88 25.95 -9.81
CA LYS A 306 -30.94 26.03 -8.68
C LYS A 306 -31.61 25.66 -7.36
N ALA A 307 -32.93 25.81 -7.25
CA ALA A 307 -33.72 25.43 -6.08
C ALA A 307 -33.76 23.91 -5.81
N LEU A 308 -33.50 23.07 -6.81
CA LEU A 308 -33.47 21.60 -6.68
C LEU A 308 -32.22 21.08 -5.96
N PHE A 309 -31.21 21.93 -5.76
CA PHE A 309 -29.94 21.58 -5.16
C PHE A 309 -29.83 22.06 -3.71
N LYS A 310 -30.61 21.45 -2.80
CA LYS A 310 -30.39 21.64 -1.36
C LYS A 310 -29.28 20.71 -0.86
N LYS A 311 -28.34 21.27 -0.09
CA LYS A 311 -27.39 20.48 0.72
C LYS A 311 -28.12 20.00 1.97
N GLY A 312 -27.84 18.76 2.39
CA GLY A 312 -28.29 18.26 3.69
C GLY A 312 -27.44 18.82 4.84
N ASP A 313 -28.01 18.85 6.03
CA ASP A 313 -27.31 19.26 7.25
C ASP A 313 -26.37 18.14 7.74
N PHE A 314 -25.29 18.53 8.41
CA PHE A 314 -24.43 17.57 9.11
C PHE A 314 -25.18 16.95 10.30
N SER A 315 -24.80 15.74 10.70
CA SER A 315 -25.36 15.13 11.92
C SER A 315 -24.99 15.97 13.13
N GLU A 316 -25.90 16.09 14.10
CA GLU A 316 -25.59 16.71 15.39
C GLU A 316 -24.41 16.00 16.05
N THR A 317 -23.44 16.78 16.52
CA THR A 317 -22.25 16.28 17.20
C THR A 317 -22.47 16.25 18.71
N ASN A 318 -22.00 15.19 19.37
CA ASN A 318 -22.04 15.09 20.82
C ASN A 318 -21.10 16.14 21.46
N SER A 319 -21.30 16.42 22.76
CA SER A 319 -20.47 17.39 23.53
C SER A 319 -18.97 17.13 23.47
N ASP A 320 -18.58 15.88 23.19
CA ASP A 320 -17.21 15.40 23.24
C ASP A 320 -16.54 15.37 21.85
N GLN A 321 -17.20 15.92 20.82
CA GLN A 321 -16.70 15.95 19.45
C GLN A 321 -16.35 17.39 19.03
N LEU A 322 -15.11 17.59 18.60
CA LEU A 322 -14.67 18.83 17.96
C LEU A 322 -14.94 18.75 16.46
N VAL A 323 -15.61 19.77 15.92
CA VAL A 323 -15.91 19.89 14.49
C VAL A 323 -15.05 20.99 13.89
N PHE A 324 -14.28 20.63 12.89
CA PHE A 324 -13.49 21.57 12.11
C PHE A 324 -14.09 21.69 10.71
N VAL A 325 -14.20 22.92 10.23
CA VAL A 325 -14.54 23.16 8.83
C VAL A 325 -13.29 22.88 8.00
N ASP A 326 -13.46 22.06 6.97
CA ASP A 326 -12.40 21.74 6.03
C ASP A 326 -11.84 23.00 5.36
N ASP A 327 -10.58 23.30 5.65
CA ASP A 327 -9.84 24.41 5.05
C ASP A 327 -8.95 23.95 3.87
N GLY A 328 -9.07 22.68 3.47
CA GLY A 328 -8.26 22.06 2.42
C GLY A 328 -6.89 21.56 2.87
N ARG A 329 -6.53 21.70 4.16
CA ARG A 329 -5.28 21.18 4.72
C ARG A 329 -5.60 19.99 5.62
N PRO A 330 -5.33 18.75 5.17
CA PRO A 330 -5.66 17.58 5.97
C PRO A 330 -4.72 17.44 7.16
N TRP A 331 -5.29 17.26 8.35
CA TRP A 331 -4.55 16.91 9.56
C TRP A 331 -4.54 15.39 9.75
N ILE A 332 -3.47 14.85 10.34
CA ILE A 332 -3.27 13.39 10.45
C ILE A 332 -4.35 12.73 11.32
N ASP A 333 -4.82 13.42 12.35
CA ASP A 333 -5.87 12.98 13.27
C ASP A 333 -7.28 13.07 12.68
N GLU A 334 -7.48 13.84 11.60
CA GLU A 334 -8.75 13.92 10.86
C GLU A 334 -8.92 12.79 9.82
N LEU A 335 -7.84 12.09 9.49
CA LEU A 335 -7.86 11.04 8.47
C LEU A 335 -8.75 9.88 8.91
N ASP A 336 -9.67 9.48 8.03
CA ASP A 336 -10.79 8.57 8.23
C ASP A 336 -12.02 9.14 8.97
N LYS A 337 -11.99 10.40 9.39
CA LYS A 337 -13.08 11.08 10.12
C LYS A 337 -13.85 12.10 9.29
N TYR A 338 -13.47 12.31 8.02
CA TYR A 338 -14.16 13.25 7.16
C TYR A 338 -15.64 12.90 6.97
N GLN A 339 -16.49 13.92 7.12
CA GLN A 339 -17.87 13.90 6.70
C GLN A 339 -18.04 14.86 5.53
N VAL A 340 -18.72 14.39 4.48
CA VAL A 340 -19.05 15.21 3.30
C VAL A 340 -20.56 15.34 3.23
N ARG A 341 -21.05 16.51 2.83
CA ARG A 341 -22.47 16.74 2.52
C ARG A 341 -22.60 17.24 1.10
N THR A 342 -23.18 16.41 0.25
CA THR A 342 -23.43 16.73 -1.14
C THR A 342 -24.83 17.32 -1.36
N LYS A 343 -25.01 17.95 -2.51
CA LYS A 343 -26.33 18.39 -2.98
C LYS A 343 -27.07 17.16 -3.50
N ALA A 344 -28.36 17.03 -3.17
CA ALA A 344 -29.18 15.97 -3.76
C ALA A 344 -29.31 16.20 -5.27
N CYS A 345 -29.14 15.15 -6.07
CA CYS A 345 -29.45 15.22 -7.50
C CYS A 345 -30.97 15.09 -7.71
N PRO A 346 -31.61 15.94 -8.54
CA PRO A 346 -33.03 15.82 -8.83
C PRO A 346 -33.36 14.46 -9.47
N GLN A 347 -34.29 13.72 -8.86
CA GLN A 347 -34.63 12.34 -9.21
C GLN A 347 -35.45 12.19 -10.51
N ASN A 348 -35.88 13.29 -11.13
CA ASN A 348 -36.90 13.31 -12.18
C ASN A 348 -36.41 13.75 -13.57
N ILE A 349 -35.11 13.67 -13.85
CA ILE A 349 -34.57 13.96 -15.19
C ILE A 349 -34.94 12.78 -16.11
N ARG A 350 -36.16 12.81 -16.67
CA ARG A 350 -36.53 11.92 -17.77
C ARG A 350 -35.62 12.25 -18.95
N ARG A 351 -34.75 11.30 -19.30
CA ARG A 351 -34.03 11.31 -20.58
C ARG A 351 -35.09 11.38 -21.68
N LYS A 352 -35.20 12.50 -22.39
CA LYS A 352 -35.75 12.46 -23.75
C LYS A 352 -34.72 11.71 -24.58
N MET A 353 -35.01 10.44 -24.88
CA MET A 353 -34.28 9.71 -25.92
C MET A 353 -34.60 10.32 -27.27
#